data_AF-A0A3D4AJV1-F1
#
_entry.id   AF-A0A3D4AJV1-F1
#
_cell.length_a   1.000
_cell.length_b   1.000
_cell.length_c   1.000
_cell.angle_alpha   90.00
_cell.angle_beta   90.00
_cell.angle_gamma   90.00
#
_symmetry.space_group_name_H-M   'P 1'
#
loop_
_entity.id
_entity.type
_entity.pdbx_description
1 polymer ?
#
loop_
_entity_poly.entity_id
_entity_poly.type
_entity_poly.pdbx_seq_one_letter_code
_entity_poly.pdbx_strand_id
1 'polypeptide(L)'
;MKLVVEQVVGYMLKVMKSGIKITTYRYEFNAIRHADYGTFLNLVKGPLPFMMKWHNGVISEGSHNPNYDCDFEGLYKSGPSLMLFYKKCMMEYGKIEDKDIPDNIFHKVVTFEIAIRMHANNYKLLSTIERTDLITVIEVLCAHKNINETQKEKVQKAREFVNMIKHFKHQFPTWEEGVRHFKEGYKVLIEHDLLIFNNH
;
A
#
# COMPACT_ATOMS: atom_id res chain seq x y z
N MET A 1 12.34 4.73 -11.61
CA MET A 1 12.84 3.98 -10.43
C MET A 1 11.64 3.33 -9.77
N LYS A 2 11.70 2.06 -9.31
CA LYS A 2 10.59 1.41 -8.58
C LYS A 2 10.87 1.47 -7.08
N LEU A 3 9.85 1.72 -6.27
CA LEU A 3 10.00 1.73 -4.82
C LEU A 3 10.21 0.30 -4.30
N VAL A 4 10.99 0.16 -3.23
CA VAL A 4 11.17 -1.14 -2.56
C VAL A 4 9.81 -1.72 -2.14
N VAL A 5 8.93 -0.90 -1.56
CA VAL A 5 7.59 -1.36 -1.12
C VAL A 5 6.75 -1.91 -2.27
N GLU A 6 6.84 -1.30 -3.46
CA GLU A 6 6.11 -1.78 -4.65
C GLU A 6 6.55 -3.19 -4.99
N GLN A 7 7.85 -3.42 -5.07
CA GLN A 7 8.40 -4.72 -5.45
C GLN A 7 8.06 -5.79 -4.41
N VAL A 8 8.29 -5.49 -3.13
CA VAL A 8 8.12 -6.45 -2.04
C VAL A 8 6.64 -6.78 -1.84
N VAL A 9 5.80 -5.77 -1.64
CA VAL A 9 4.37 -6.00 -1.41
C VAL A 9 3.67 -6.46 -2.69
N GLY A 10 4.12 -6.01 -3.87
CA GLY A 10 3.61 -6.50 -5.15
C GLY A 10 3.88 -7.99 -5.34
N TYR A 11 5.07 -8.47 -4.99
CA TYR A 11 5.35 -9.90 -4.94
C TYR A 11 4.48 -10.63 -3.91
N MET A 12 4.28 -10.06 -2.72
CA MET A 12 3.42 -10.67 -1.71
C MET A 12 1.97 -10.81 -2.18
N LEU A 13 1.44 -9.82 -2.90
CA LEU A 13 0.11 -9.91 -3.52
C LEU A 13 0.05 -11.04 -4.56
N LYS A 14 1.13 -11.32 -5.29
CA LYS A 14 1.23 -12.49 -6.17
C LYS A 14 1.18 -13.80 -5.38
N VAL A 15 1.91 -13.89 -4.26
CA VAL A 15 1.84 -15.06 -3.35
C VAL A 15 0.40 -15.28 -2.91
N MET A 16 -0.30 -14.22 -2.48
CA MET A 16 -1.69 -14.31 -2.04
C MET A 16 -2.63 -14.76 -3.16
N LYS A 17 -2.52 -14.17 -4.36
CA LYS A 17 -3.36 -14.54 -5.52
C LYS A 17 -3.08 -15.96 -6.02
N SER A 18 -1.85 -16.46 -5.88
CA SER A 18 -1.48 -17.81 -6.33
C SER A 18 -2.17 -18.94 -5.55
N GLY A 19 -2.81 -18.63 -4.42
CA GLY A 19 -3.46 -19.63 -3.56
C GLY A 19 -2.47 -20.42 -2.68
N ILE A 20 -1.17 -20.10 -2.73
CA ILE A 20 -0.17 -20.69 -1.83
C ILE A 20 -0.55 -20.36 -0.38
N LYS A 21 -0.56 -21.38 0.47
CA LYS A 21 -0.89 -21.22 1.89
C LYS A 21 0.25 -20.50 2.62
N ILE A 22 -0.02 -19.29 3.11
CA ILE A 22 0.95 -18.47 3.84
C ILE A 22 0.92 -18.86 5.33
N THR A 23 1.72 -19.85 5.73
CA THR A 23 1.87 -20.26 7.14
C THR A 23 3.08 -19.61 7.81
N THR A 24 4.25 -19.67 7.18
CA THR A 24 5.55 -19.31 7.77
C THR A 24 5.65 -17.82 8.14
N TYR A 25 5.21 -16.92 7.25
CA TYR A 25 5.31 -15.47 7.44
C TYR A 25 3.96 -14.77 7.58
N ARG A 26 2.96 -15.48 8.11
CA ARG A 26 1.56 -15.00 8.14
C ARG A 26 1.43 -13.63 8.82
N TYR A 27 2.16 -13.40 9.92
CA TYR A 27 2.05 -12.17 10.70
C TYR A 27 2.69 -10.98 9.99
N GLU A 28 3.85 -11.18 9.38
CA GLU A 28 4.54 -10.19 8.57
C GLU A 28 3.70 -9.81 7.34
N PHE A 29 3.09 -10.80 6.67
CA PHE A 29 2.13 -10.58 5.59
C PHE A 29 0.96 -9.73 6.05
N ASN A 30 0.39 -10.03 7.22
CA ASN A 30 -0.74 -9.27 7.74
C ASN A 30 -0.37 -7.83 8.07
N ALA A 31 0.77 -7.61 8.73
CA ALA A 31 1.23 -6.28 9.14
C ALA A 31 1.45 -5.37 7.93
N ILE A 32 2.27 -5.79 6.96
CA ILE A 32 2.60 -4.92 5.82
C ILE A 32 1.42 -4.74 4.85
N ARG A 33 0.54 -5.76 4.71
CA ARG A 33 -0.70 -5.64 3.91
C ARG A 33 -1.60 -4.51 4.41
N HIS A 34 -1.59 -4.30 5.71
CA HIS A 34 -2.34 -3.26 6.39
C HIS A 34 -1.51 -2.00 6.63
N ALA A 35 -0.28 -1.93 6.13
CA ALA A 35 0.66 -0.82 6.36
C ALA A 35 0.86 -0.49 7.86
N ASP A 36 0.80 -1.52 8.70
CA ASP A 36 1.23 -1.49 10.10
C ASP A 36 2.76 -1.70 10.14
N TYR A 37 3.48 -0.61 9.86
CA TYR A 37 4.94 -0.63 9.78
C TYR A 37 5.59 -0.89 11.15
N GLY A 38 4.98 -0.46 12.25
CA GLY A 38 5.48 -0.69 13.60
C GLY A 38 5.53 -2.18 13.94
N THR A 39 4.43 -2.89 13.77
CA THR A 39 4.38 -4.36 13.95
C THR A 39 5.31 -5.06 12.98
N PHE A 40 5.32 -4.65 11.69
CA PHE A 40 6.19 -5.26 10.69
C PHE A 40 7.68 -5.16 11.05
N LEU A 41 8.14 -3.98 11.47
CA LEU A 41 9.52 -3.75 11.90
C LEU A 41 9.88 -4.61 13.11
N ASN A 42 8.97 -4.74 14.08
CA ASN A 42 9.17 -5.58 15.27
C ASN A 42 9.26 -7.08 14.96
N LEU A 43 8.54 -7.55 13.93
CA LEU A 43 8.58 -8.95 13.49
C LEU A 43 9.85 -9.26 12.70
N VAL A 44 10.19 -8.43 11.70
CA VAL A 44 11.32 -8.70 10.80
C VAL A 44 12.67 -8.42 11.47
N LYS A 45 12.70 -7.43 12.38
CA LYS A 45 13.90 -6.98 13.11
C LYS A 45 15.07 -6.63 12.20
N GLY A 46 14.77 -6.01 11.06
CA GLY A 46 15.78 -5.45 10.16
C GLY A 46 16.38 -4.15 10.72
N PRO A 47 17.49 -3.66 10.12
CA PRO A 47 18.11 -2.42 10.56
C PRO A 47 17.19 -1.23 10.30
N LEU A 48 17.12 -0.30 11.25
CA LEU A 48 16.40 0.95 11.11
C LEU A 48 17.34 2.00 10.49
N PRO A 49 17.00 2.57 9.33
CA PRO A 49 17.80 3.63 8.76
C PRO A 49 17.71 4.90 9.61
N PHE A 50 18.82 5.63 9.71
CA PHE A 50 18.85 6.93 10.35
C PHE A 50 17.98 7.94 9.57
N MET A 51 17.19 8.74 10.30
CA MET A 51 16.36 9.80 9.73
C MET A 51 16.36 11.01 10.67
N MET A 52 16.53 12.20 10.09
CA MET A 52 16.34 13.47 10.79
C MET A 52 15.01 14.07 10.37
N LYS A 53 14.23 14.52 11.36
CA LYS A 53 12.96 15.21 11.15
C LYS A 53 13.15 16.68 11.45
N TRP A 54 12.72 17.51 10.50
CA TRP A 54 12.62 18.94 10.70
C TRP A 54 11.14 19.33 10.73
N HIS A 55 10.74 20.03 11.79
CA HIS A 55 9.39 20.59 11.90
C HIS A 55 9.46 21.93 12.64
N ASN A 56 9.02 23.01 11.98
CA ASN A 56 8.94 24.35 12.56
C ASN A 56 10.23 24.79 13.28
N GLY A 57 11.39 24.56 12.66
CA GLY A 57 12.70 24.94 13.22
C GLY A 57 13.27 23.96 14.25
N VAL A 58 12.52 22.93 14.65
CA VAL A 58 13.01 21.88 15.55
C VAL A 58 13.54 20.71 14.73
N ILE A 59 14.79 20.34 15.01
CA ILE A 59 15.42 19.14 14.47
C ILE A 59 15.33 18.05 15.53
N SER A 60 14.77 16.89 15.17
CA SER A 60 14.69 15.72 16.03
C SER A 60 15.22 14.49 15.30
N GLU A 61 15.89 13.61 16.02
CA GLU A 61 16.19 12.28 15.51
C GLU A 61 14.89 11.49 15.42
N GLY A 62 14.61 10.90 14.26
CA GLY A 62 13.54 9.93 14.11
C GLY A 62 13.93 8.60 14.78
N SER A 63 14.11 8.59 16.10
CA SER A 63 14.58 7.41 16.85
C SER A 63 13.47 6.45 17.26
N HIS A 64 12.20 6.86 17.16
CA HIS A 64 11.06 6.04 17.60
C HIS A 64 10.42 5.30 16.41
N ASN A 65 9.99 4.06 16.63
CA ASN A 65 9.13 3.36 15.67
C ASN A 65 7.84 4.18 15.50
N PRO A 66 7.50 4.62 14.27
CA PRO A 66 6.31 5.42 14.06
C PRO A 66 5.07 4.61 14.44
N ASN A 67 4.25 5.15 15.33
CA ASN A 67 3.02 4.52 15.81
C ASN A 67 1.81 4.97 14.98
N TYR A 68 2.02 5.18 13.67
CA TYR A 68 1.02 5.75 12.77
C TYR A 68 0.80 4.81 11.57
N ASP A 69 -0.45 4.44 11.35
CA ASP A 69 -0.89 3.73 10.15
C ASP A 69 -0.58 4.58 8.91
N CYS A 70 0.11 3.99 7.92
CA CYS A 70 0.33 4.60 6.59
C CYS A 70 1.07 5.96 6.60
N ASP A 71 2.13 6.11 7.39
CA ASP A 71 3.01 7.30 7.38
C ASP A 71 4.26 7.11 6.50
N PHE A 72 4.75 8.20 5.89
CA PHE A 72 5.98 8.25 5.11
C PHE A 72 7.20 7.83 5.95
N GLU A 73 7.26 8.25 7.21
CA GLU A 73 8.35 7.86 8.13
C GLU A 73 8.40 6.34 8.29
N GLY A 74 7.25 5.70 8.52
CA GLY A 74 7.13 4.25 8.64
C GLY A 74 7.49 3.52 7.35
N LEU A 75 6.98 4.02 6.22
CA LEU A 75 7.30 3.48 4.91
C LEU A 75 8.82 3.53 4.64
N TYR A 76 9.46 4.67 4.86
CA TYR A 76 10.90 4.83 4.65
C TYR A 76 11.71 3.92 5.57
N LYS A 77 11.42 3.93 6.88
CA LYS A 77 12.13 3.11 7.86
C LYS A 77 11.98 1.61 7.61
N SER A 78 10.86 1.20 7.01
CA SER A 78 10.62 -0.21 6.66
C SER A 78 11.49 -0.72 5.52
N GLY A 79 12.14 0.14 4.72
CA GLY A 79 12.87 -0.24 3.51
C GLY A 79 13.87 -1.40 3.68
N PRO A 80 14.82 -1.34 4.63
CA PRO A 80 15.76 -2.44 4.84
C PRO A 80 15.08 -3.74 5.29
N SER A 81 14.08 -3.64 6.18
CA SER A 81 13.27 -4.79 6.62
C SER A 81 12.47 -5.39 5.48
N LEU A 82 11.90 -4.58 4.58
CA LEU A 82 11.20 -5.03 3.38
C LEU A 82 12.13 -5.86 2.49
N MET A 83 13.36 -5.40 2.25
CA MET A 83 14.33 -6.14 1.43
C MET A 83 14.74 -7.47 2.06
N LEU A 84 14.97 -7.49 3.38
CA LEU A 84 15.27 -8.73 4.11
C LEU A 84 14.09 -9.70 4.04
N PHE A 85 12.89 -9.19 4.26
CA PHE A 85 11.66 -9.96 4.21
C PHE A 85 11.41 -10.53 2.82
N TYR A 86 11.62 -9.74 1.77
CA TYR A 86 11.49 -10.19 0.38
C TYR A 86 12.41 -11.36 0.06
N LYS A 87 13.68 -11.31 0.49
CA LYS A 87 14.62 -12.44 0.31
C LYS A 87 14.11 -13.70 1.00
N LYS A 88 13.62 -13.57 2.24
CA LYS A 88 13.03 -14.69 2.99
C LYS A 88 11.80 -15.26 2.27
N CYS A 89 10.92 -14.42 1.76
CA CYS A 89 9.75 -14.89 1.02
C CYS A 89 10.13 -15.56 -0.31
N MET A 90 11.14 -15.04 -1.03
CA MET A 90 11.63 -15.67 -2.26
C MET A 90 12.24 -17.04 -2.01
N MET A 91 12.93 -17.23 -0.88
CA MET A 91 13.45 -18.55 -0.48
C MET A 91 12.34 -19.55 -0.13
N GLU A 92 11.28 -19.07 0.53
CA GLU A 92 10.16 -19.90 1.01
C GLU A 92 9.14 -20.24 -0.09
N TYR A 93 8.72 -19.25 -0.87
CA TYR A 93 7.62 -19.35 -1.83
C TYR A 93 8.10 -19.37 -3.29
N GLY A 94 9.40 -19.19 -3.53
CA GLY A 94 9.98 -19.19 -4.87
C GLY A 94 9.56 -18.00 -5.73
N LYS A 95 9.92 -18.03 -7.01
CA LYS A 95 9.48 -17.02 -7.97
C LYS A 95 8.03 -17.30 -8.38
N ILE A 96 7.17 -16.28 -8.31
CA ILE A 96 5.77 -16.37 -8.72
C ILE A 96 5.53 -15.48 -9.93
N GLU A 97 5.00 -16.09 -10.98
CA GLU A 97 4.56 -15.44 -12.20
C GLU A 97 3.04 -15.51 -12.28
N ASP A 98 2.41 -14.37 -12.56
CA ASP A 98 0.96 -14.28 -12.68
C ASP A 98 0.59 -14.10 -14.16
N LYS A 99 -0.30 -14.95 -14.65
CA LYS A 99 -0.72 -14.93 -16.07
C LYS A 99 -1.85 -13.93 -16.33
N ASP A 100 -2.58 -13.53 -15.30
CA ASP A 100 -3.78 -12.70 -15.44
C ASP A 100 -3.49 -11.22 -15.17
N ILE A 101 -2.56 -10.94 -14.25
CA ILE A 101 -2.24 -9.59 -13.81
C ILE A 101 -0.75 -9.32 -14.05
N PRO A 102 -0.40 -8.34 -14.89
CA PRO A 102 1.00 -7.96 -15.09
C PRO A 102 1.63 -7.37 -13.82
N ASP A 103 2.94 -7.59 -13.62
CA ASP A 103 3.69 -7.10 -12.46
C ASP A 103 3.53 -5.58 -12.22
N ASN A 104 3.42 -4.78 -13.28
CA ASN A 104 3.22 -3.33 -13.12
C ASN A 104 1.89 -2.96 -12.46
N ILE A 105 0.85 -3.80 -12.58
CA ILE A 105 -0.43 -3.58 -11.91
C ILE A 105 -0.30 -3.93 -10.43
N PHE A 106 0.38 -5.01 -10.07
CA PHE A 106 0.67 -5.32 -8.66
C PHE A 106 1.41 -4.18 -7.98
N HIS A 107 2.43 -3.60 -8.63
CA HIS A 107 3.14 -2.44 -8.10
C HIS A 107 2.20 -1.24 -7.88
N LYS A 108 1.36 -0.92 -8.87
CA LYS A 108 0.40 0.19 -8.75
C LYS A 108 -0.64 -0.04 -7.66
N VAL A 109 -1.13 -1.26 -7.49
CA VAL A 109 -2.09 -1.64 -6.44
C VAL A 109 -1.52 -1.34 -5.05
N VAL A 110 -0.23 -1.61 -4.84
CA VAL A 110 0.45 -1.26 -3.58
C VAL A 110 0.42 0.24 -3.34
N THR A 111 0.85 1.04 -4.32
CA THR A 111 0.87 2.50 -4.16
C THR A 111 -0.52 3.12 -4.07
N PHE A 112 -1.53 2.53 -4.68
CA PHE A 112 -2.89 3.07 -4.72
C PHE A 112 -3.45 3.26 -3.30
N GLU A 113 -3.43 2.21 -2.47
CA GLU A 113 -3.96 2.29 -1.12
C GLU A 113 -3.09 3.18 -0.22
N ILE A 114 -1.76 3.03 -0.32
CA ILE A 114 -0.82 3.84 0.47
C ILE A 114 -1.02 5.32 0.16
N ALA A 115 -1.12 5.70 -1.13
CA ALA A 115 -1.26 7.09 -1.53
C ALA A 115 -2.56 7.71 -1.00
N ILE A 116 -3.69 7.03 -1.16
CA ILE A 116 -4.99 7.50 -0.66
C ILE A 116 -4.94 7.76 0.85
N ARG A 117 -4.39 6.80 1.62
CA ARG A 117 -4.29 6.93 3.08
C ARG A 117 -3.32 8.02 3.49
N MET A 118 -2.15 8.11 2.85
CA MET A 118 -1.16 9.15 3.12
C MET A 118 -1.71 10.55 2.84
N HIS A 119 -2.36 10.76 1.69
CA HIS A 119 -2.97 12.05 1.36
C HIS A 119 -4.07 12.42 2.37
N ALA A 120 -4.98 11.50 2.68
CA ALA A 120 -6.02 11.77 3.68
C ALA A 120 -5.44 12.08 5.08
N ASN A 121 -4.39 11.36 5.50
CA ASN A 121 -3.71 11.61 6.76
C ASN A 121 -3.01 12.98 6.77
N ASN A 122 -2.32 13.35 5.68
CA ASN A 122 -1.65 14.65 5.54
C ASN A 122 -2.63 15.83 5.60
N TYR A 123 -3.84 15.66 5.07
CA TYR A 123 -4.93 16.63 5.20
C TYR A 123 -5.67 16.57 6.54
N LYS A 124 -5.22 15.71 7.47
CA LYS A 124 -5.83 15.51 8.80
C LYS A 124 -7.30 15.10 8.74
N LEU A 125 -7.66 14.30 7.73
CA LEU A 125 -9.04 13.84 7.51
C LEU A 125 -9.36 12.53 8.25
N LEU A 126 -8.36 11.89 8.85
CA LEU A 126 -8.50 10.57 9.47
C LEU A 126 -8.46 10.65 10.99
N SER A 127 -9.13 9.70 11.65
CA SER A 127 -9.05 9.55 13.10
C SER A 127 -7.63 9.15 13.52
N THR A 128 -7.15 9.73 14.61
CA THR A 128 -5.87 9.35 15.23
C THR A 128 -6.02 8.23 16.26
N ILE A 129 -7.26 7.80 16.54
CA ILE A 129 -7.58 6.81 17.59
C ILE A 129 -7.86 5.44 16.98
N GLU A 130 -8.60 5.41 15.87
CA GLU A 130 -9.02 4.18 15.22
C GLU A 130 -8.71 4.21 13.73
N ARG A 131 -8.36 3.04 13.19
CA ARG A 131 -8.11 2.87 11.77
C ARG A 131 -9.41 3.04 10.97
N THR A 132 -9.48 4.07 10.15
CA THR A 132 -10.56 4.27 9.19
C THR A 132 -10.46 3.27 8.02
N ASP A 133 -11.58 2.63 7.67
CA ASP A 133 -11.63 1.74 6.51
C ASP A 133 -11.42 2.49 5.19
N LEU A 134 -10.95 1.79 4.16
CA LEU A 134 -10.55 2.44 2.91
C LEU A 134 -11.73 3.09 2.16
N ILE A 135 -12.97 2.64 2.39
CA ILE A 135 -14.16 3.21 1.74
C ILE A 135 -14.35 4.64 2.24
N THR A 136 -14.38 4.80 3.56
CA THR A 136 -14.53 6.11 4.20
C THR A 136 -13.33 7.01 3.93
N VAL A 137 -12.10 6.47 3.90
CA VAL A 137 -10.90 7.25 3.52
C VAL A 137 -11.06 7.84 2.11
N ILE A 138 -11.55 7.04 1.14
CA ILE A 138 -11.79 7.52 -0.24
C ILE A 138 -12.87 8.60 -0.25
N GLU A 139 -13.96 8.42 0.50
CA GLU A 139 -15.05 9.39 0.56
C GLU A 139 -14.58 10.75 1.07
N VAL A 140 -13.93 10.79 2.23
CA VAL A 140 -13.48 12.06 2.83
C VAL A 140 -12.41 12.74 1.97
N LEU A 141 -11.50 11.97 1.37
CA LEU A 141 -10.46 12.51 0.49
C LEU A 141 -11.07 13.08 -0.80
N CYS A 142 -12.00 12.36 -1.44
CA CYS A 142 -12.67 12.84 -2.65
C CYS A 142 -13.48 14.10 -2.39
N ALA A 143 -14.20 14.17 -1.26
CA ALA A 143 -14.91 15.37 -0.85
C ALA A 143 -13.95 16.55 -0.64
N HIS A 144 -12.85 16.34 0.09
CA HIS A 144 -11.84 17.38 0.33
C HIS A 144 -11.19 17.89 -0.98
N LYS A 145 -10.99 17.00 -1.96
CA LYS A 145 -10.37 17.31 -3.26
C LYS A 145 -11.36 17.75 -4.34
N ASN A 146 -12.65 17.89 -4.02
CA ASN A 146 -13.70 18.19 -5.00
C ASN A 146 -13.72 17.21 -6.20
N ILE A 147 -13.40 15.94 -5.94
CA ILE A 147 -13.50 14.86 -6.95
C ILE A 147 -14.98 14.52 -7.12
N ASN A 148 -15.48 14.58 -8.36
CA ASN A 148 -16.89 14.35 -8.64
C ASN A 148 -17.30 12.88 -8.43
N GLU A 149 -18.62 12.65 -8.36
CA GLU A 149 -19.19 11.32 -8.06
C GLU A 149 -18.73 10.24 -9.04
N THR A 150 -18.73 10.53 -10.35
CA THR A 150 -18.29 9.59 -11.38
C THR A 150 -16.81 9.21 -11.24
N GLN A 151 -15.95 10.16 -10.87
CA GLN A 151 -14.54 9.88 -10.58
C GLN A 151 -14.38 9.09 -9.28
N LYS A 152 -15.12 9.46 -8.22
CA LYS A 152 -15.14 8.74 -6.95
C LYS A 152 -15.55 7.28 -7.12
N GLU A 153 -16.57 6.99 -7.92
CA GLU A 153 -17.00 5.63 -8.26
C GLU A 153 -15.87 4.82 -8.90
N LYS A 154 -15.10 5.41 -9.82
CA LYS A 154 -13.93 4.74 -10.42
C LYS A 154 -12.87 4.39 -9.37
N VAL A 155 -12.62 5.28 -8.41
CA VAL A 155 -11.69 5.03 -7.30
C VAL A 155 -12.20 3.91 -6.39
N GLN A 156 -13.51 3.87 -6.09
CA GLN A 156 -14.11 2.79 -5.29
C GLN A 156 -14.05 1.43 -6.02
N LYS A 157 -14.27 1.39 -7.34
CA LYS A 157 -14.06 0.16 -8.14
C LYS A 157 -12.59 -0.28 -8.18
N ALA A 158 -11.64 0.66 -8.23
CA ALA A 158 -10.23 0.31 -8.10
C ALA A 158 -9.92 -0.32 -6.73
N ARG A 159 -10.51 0.20 -5.64
CA ARG A 159 -10.43 -0.40 -4.30
C ARG A 159 -11.02 -1.83 -4.27
N GLU A 160 -12.15 -2.06 -4.95
CA GLU A 160 -12.72 -3.41 -5.07
C GLU A 160 -11.73 -4.39 -5.69
N PHE A 161 -11.00 -3.96 -6.71
CA PHE A 161 -9.98 -4.79 -7.34
C PHE A 161 -8.82 -5.08 -6.39
N VAL A 162 -8.38 -4.10 -5.59
CA VAL A 162 -7.37 -4.32 -4.53
C VAL A 162 -7.86 -5.39 -3.55
N ASN A 163 -9.12 -5.33 -3.12
CA ASN A 163 -9.71 -6.31 -2.23
C ASN A 163 -9.82 -7.71 -2.87
N MET A 164 -10.18 -7.77 -4.15
CA MET A 164 -10.22 -9.01 -4.92
C MET A 164 -8.85 -9.71 -4.94
N ILE A 165 -7.75 -8.97 -5.13
CA ILE A 165 -6.39 -9.51 -5.03
C ILE A 165 -6.07 -9.97 -3.60
N LYS A 166 -6.30 -9.11 -2.59
CA LYS A 166 -5.91 -9.37 -1.18
C LYS A 166 -6.65 -10.54 -0.54
N HIS A 167 -7.89 -10.80 -0.97
CA HIS A 167 -8.76 -11.80 -0.35
C HIS A 167 -9.09 -12.96 -1.28
N PHE A 168 -8.63 -12.92 -2.54
CA PHE A 168 -8.98 -13.90 -3.56
C PHE A 168 -10.51 -14.11 -3.65
N LYS A 169 -11.26 -13.00 -3.61
CA LYS A 169 -12.73 -12.98 -3.67
C LYS A 169 -13.17 -12.35 -4.97
N HIS A 170 -14.04 -13.02 -5.72
CA HIS A 170 -14.57 -12.51 -6.99
C HIS A 170 -15.46 -11.28 -6.77
N GLN A 171 -14.88 -10.08 -6.98
CA GLN A 171 -15.63 -8.82 -7.04
C GLN A 171 -15.89 -8.40 -8.49
N PHE A 172 -15.09 -8.90 -9.43
CA PHE A 172 -15.29 -8.76 -10.87
C PHE A 172 -15.44 -10.14 -11.53
N PRO A 173 -16.17 -10.24 -12.66
CA PRO A 173 -16.27 -11.45 -13.46
C PRO A 173 -14.92 -12.03 -13.89
N THR A 174 -13.96 -11.16 -14.23
CA THR A 174 -12.62 -11.56 -14.67
C THR A 174 -11.53 -10.69 -14.06
N TRP A 175 -10.30 -11.21 -14.01
CA TRP A 175 -9.12 -10.43 -13.63
C TRP A 175 -8.87 -9.26 -14.59
N GLU A 176 -9.08 -9.46 -15.89
CA GLU A 176 -8.91 -8.43 -16.91
C GLU A 176 -9.87 -7.25 -16.70
N GLU A 177 -11.13 -7.53 -16.39
CA GLU A 177 -12.12 -6.51 -16.07
C GLU A 177 -11.75 -5.73 -14.80
N GLY A 178 -11.30 -6.44 -13.76
CA GLY A 178 -10.77 -5.83 -12.56
C GLY A 178 -9.56 -4.92 -12.84
N VAL A 179 -8.63 -5.35 -13.68
CA VAL A 179 -7.46 -4.55 -14.11
C VAL A 179 -7.91 -3.29 -14.85
N ARG A 180 -8.94 -3.38 -15.71
CA ARG A 180 -9.49 -2.22 -16.42
C ARG A 180 -10.05 -1.19 -15.44
N HIS A 181 -10.90 -1.60 -14.52
CA HIS A 181 -11.48 -0.71 -13.50
C HIS A 181 -10.42 -0.13 -12.57
N PHE A 182 -9.40 -0.93 -12.21
CA PHE A 182 -8.27 -0.43 -11.45
C PHE A 182 -7.51 0.67 -12.20
N LYS A 183 -7.22 0.49 -13.49
CA LYS A 183 -6.55 1.52 -14.31
C LYS A 183 -7.37 2.81 -14.38
N GLU A 184 -8.69 2.71 -14.50
CA GLU A 184 -9.60 3.87 -14.53
C GLU A 184 -9.55 4.64 -13.21
N GLY A 185 -9.65 3.97 -12.06
CA GLY A 185 -9.54 4.63 -10.75
C GLY A 185 -8.13 5.16 -10.46
N TYR A 186 -7.09 4.42 -10.84
CA TYR A 186 -5.71 4.90 -10.72
C TYR A 186 -5.44 6.15 -11.56
N LYS A 187 -6.08 6.27 -12.73
CA LYS A 187 -6.00 7.48 -13.57
C LYS A 187 -6.59 8.70 -12.85
N VAL A 188 -7.69 8.53 -12.09
CA VAL A 188 -8.24 9.62 -11.28
C VAL A 188 -7.22 10.11 -10.26
N LEU A 189 -6.47 9.22 -9.60
CA LEU A 189 -5.41 9.63 -8.67
C LEU A 189 -4.31 10.43 -9.38
N ILE A 190 -3.95 10.08 -10.62
CA ILE A 190 -3.00 10.86 -11.43
C ILE A 190 -3.55 12.25 -11.74
N GLU A 191 -4.79 12.32 -12.23
CA GLU A 191 -5.46 13.57 -12.64
C GLU A 191 -5.62 14.58 -11.47
N HIS A 192 -5.58 14.09 -10.23
CA HIS A 192 -5.74 14.89 -9.01
C HIS A 192 -4.46 15.00 -8.15
N ASP A 193 -3.30 14.61 -8.69
CA ASP A 193 -2.00 14.64 -7.98
C ASP A 193 -2.01 13.88 -6.64
N LEU A 194 -2.70 12.75 -6.61
CA LEU A 194 -2.86 11.87 -5.44
C LEU A 194 -1.94 10.65 -5.45
N LEU A 195 -0.84 10.68 -6.22
CA LEU A 195 0.20 9.65 -6.14
C LEU A 195 1.23 9.98 -5.04
N ILE A 196 1.99 8.97 -4.60
CA ILE A 196 3.09 9.16 -3.64
C ILE A 196 4.29 9.84 -4.32
N PHE A 197 4.55 9.47 -5.58
CA PHE A 197 5.59 10.08 -6.41
C PHE A 197 5.03 10.26 -7.82
N ASN A 198 5.10 11.48 -8.34
CA ASN A 198 4.85 11.76 -9.75
C ASN A 198 6.13 11.42 -10.50
N ASN A 199 6.09 10.40 -11.37
CA ASN A 199 7.15 10.21 -12.37
C ASN A 199 6.98 11.33 -13.40
N HIS A 200 7.74 12.41 -13.22
CA HIS A 200 8.06 13.34 -14.30
C HIS A 200 9.10 12.70 -15.22
#